data_AF-A0A2N3TEU7-F1
#
_entry.id   AF-A0A2N3TEU7-F1
#
_cell.length_a   1.000
_cell.length_b   1.000
_cell.length_c   1.000
_cell.angle_alpha   90.00
_cell.angle_beta   90.00
_cell.angle_gamma   90.00
#
_symmetry.space_group_name_H-M   'P 1'
#
loop_
_entity.id
_entity.type
_entity.pdbx_description
1 polymer ?
#
loop_
_entity_poly.entity_id
_entity_poly.type
_entity_poly.pdbx_seq_one_letter_code
_entity_poly.pdbx_strand_id
1 'polypeptide(L)'
;MENYYLSRGLAFMIDLFIIGLIAVLIGFLPITKELDNIIFYIILVVWFFKDIVNKDGSIGKNILGIKLKCNNPNSRFIMVNKVLRNITLLIWPIEAILVILFKKRIGDFVFGTYVEKKQIT
;
A
#
# COMPACT_ATOMS: atom_id res chain seq x y z
N MET A 1 12.84 -20.02 5.62
CA MET A 1 11.87 -19.31 4.75
C MET A 1 11.26 -18.20 5.59
N GLU A 2 11.85 -17.00 5.59
CA GLU A 2 11.30 -15.88 6.36
C GLU A 2 9.86 -15.57 5.95
N ASN A 3 9.06 -15.25 6.96
CA ASN A 3 7.61 -15.15 6.87
C ASN A 3 7.20 -13.80 6.26
N TYR A 4 7.52 -13.56 4.99
CA TYR A 4 7.28 -12.28 4.30
C TYR A 4 5.79 -11.88 4.23
N TYR A 5 4.87 -12.80 4.53
CA TYR A 5 3.44 -12.54 4.69
C TYR A 5 3.15 -11.68 5.92
N LEU A 6 3.83 -11.95 7.04
CA LEU A 6 3.77 -11.10 8.23
C LEU A 6 4.36 -9.72 7.94
N SER A 7 5.51 -9.67 7.26
CA SER A 7 6.11 -8.41 6.82
C SER A 7 5.18 -7.62 5.90
N ARG A 8 4.35 -8.28 5.10
CA ARG A 8 3.35 -7.62 4.25
C ARG A 8 2.23 -6.98 5.08
N GLY A 9 1.70 -7.70 6.07
CA GLY A 9 0.71 -7.17 7.00
C GLY A 9 1.25 -5.99 7.82
N LEU A 10 2.47 -6.14 8.35
CA LEU A 10 3.16 -5.08 9.08
C LEU A 10 3.44 -3.86 8.18
N ALA A 11 3.85 -4.05 6.92
CA ALA A 11 4.05 -2.94 5.99
C ALA A 11 2.75 -2.14 5.80
N PHE A 12 1.61 -2.84 5.68
CA PHE A 12 0.31 -2.20 5.58
C PHE A 12 -0.04 -1.41 6.84
N MET A 13 0.22 -1.96 8.03
CA MET A 13 0.02 -1.27 9.32
C MET A 13 0.91 -0.02 9.46
N ILE A 14 2.19 -0.12 9.06
CA ILE A 14 3.12 1.02 9.07
C ILE A 14 2.62 2.13 8.15
N ASP A 15 2.21 1.78 6.93
CA ASP A 15 1.65 2.78 6.00
C ASP A 15 0.39 3.45 6.57
N LEU A 16 -0.50 2.67 7.19
CA LEU A 16 -1.72 3.17 7.83
C LEU A 16 -1.39 4.12 8.97
N PHE A 17 -0.42 3.77 9.81
CA PHE A 17 0.02 4.61 10.91
C PHE A 17 0.64 5.92 10.41
N ILE A 18 1.51 5.88 9.39
CA ILE A 18 2.13 7.08 8.82
C ILE A 18 1.07 8.01 8.23
N ILE A 19 0.17 7.49 7.40
CA ILE A 19 -0.86 8.29 6.75
C ILE A 19 -1.87 8.83 7.77
N GLY A 20 -2.26 8.00 8.75
CA GLY A 20 -3.13 8.41 9.85
C GLY A 20 -2.50 9.49 10.74
N LEU A 21 -1.21 9.38 11.05
CA LEU A 21 -0.49 10.41 11.81
C LEU A 21 -0.48 11.74 11.07
N ILE A 22 -0.22 11.74 9.76
CA ILE A 22 -0.27 12.95 8.92
C ILE A 22 -1.69 13.54 8.96
N ALA A 23 -2.72 12.72 8.82
CA ALA A 23 -4.12 13.17 8.88
C ALA A 23 -4.45 13.83 10.22
N VAL A 24 -4.04 13.22 11.33
CA VAL A 24 -4.26 13.76 12.68
C VAL A 24 -3.54 15.09 12.87
N LEU A 25 -2.28 15.20 12.44
CA LEU A 25 -1.51 16.45 12.53
C LEU A 25 -2.16 17.59 11.73
N ILE A 26 -2.67 17.29 10.52
CA ILE A 26 -3.40 18.27 9.72
C ILE A 26 -4.71 18.68 10.39
N GLY A 27 -5.42 17.73 11.01
CA GLY A 27 -6.68 18.00 11.70
C GLY A 27 -6.58 18.93 12.92
N PHE A 28 -5.38 19.11 13.49
CA PHE A 28 -5.15 20.08 14.57
C PHE A 28 -4.97 21.52 14.08
N LEU A 29 -4.79 21.73 12.78
CA LEU A 29 -4.67 23.08 12.22
C LEU A 29 -6.04 23.77 12.19
N PRO A 30 -6.11 25.11 12.40
CA PRO A 30 -7.37 25.86 12.35
C PRO A 30 -7.84 26.00 10.88
N ILE A 31 -8.51 24.97 10.39
CA ILE A 31 -8.90 24.81 8.99
C ILE A 31 -10.41 25.02 8.82
N THR A 32 -10.82 25.61 7.69
CA THR A 32 -12.24 25.78 7.35
C THR A 32 -12.87 24.43 6.96
N LYS A 33 -14.18 24.26 7.18
CA LYS A 33 -14.90 23.02 6.81
C LYS A 33 -14.76 22.65 5.33
N GLU A 34 -14.63 23.65 4.45
CA GLU A 34 -14.42 23.40 3.02
C GLU A 34 -13.04 22.80 2.74
N LEU A 35 -11.98 23.30 3.39
CA LEU A 35 -10.66 22.70 3.28
C LEU A 35 -10.61 21.29 3.90
N ASP A 36 -11.36 21.04 4.97
CA ASP A 36 -11.38 19.74 5.66
C ASP A 36 -11.81 18.62 4.70
N ASN A 37 -12.88 18.84 3.92
CA ASN A 37 -13.31 17.91 2.88
C ASN A 37 -12.22 17.68 1.81
N ILE A 38 -11.57 18.77 1.36
CA ILE A 38 -10.49 18.68 0.37
C ILE A 38 -9.32 17.85 0.92
N ILE A 39 -8.93 18.08 2.18
CA ILE A 39 -7.86 17.35 2.87
C ILE A 39 -8.21 15.87 3.00
N PHE A 40 -9.44 15.55 3.36
CA PHE A 40 -9.92 14.16 3.41
C PHE A 40 -9.75 13.45 2.05
N TYR A 41 -10.17 14.09 0.95
CA TYR A 41 -9.97 13.51 -0.38
C TYR A 41 -8.49 13.40 -0.78
N ILE A 42 -7.65 14.37 -0.40
CA ILE A 42 -6.20 14.30 -0.62
C ILE A 42 -5.60 13.11 0.13
N ILE A 43 -5.98 12.89 1.39
CA ILE A 43 -5.50 11.76 2.20
C ILE A 43 -5.94 10.43 1.55
N LEU A 44 -7.19 10.34 1.06
CA LEU A 44 -7.65 9.17 0.32
C LEU A 44 -6.83 8.93 -0.96
N VAL A 45 -6.53 9.98 -1.72
CA VAL A 45 -5.65 9.86 -2.90
C VAL A 45 -4.27 9.36 -2.49
N VAL A 46 -3.66 9.93 -1.46
CA VAL A 46 -2.36 9.47 -0.93
C VAL A 46 -2.43 7.99 -0.53
N TRP A 47 -3.52 7.57 0.12
CA TRP A 47 -3.75 6.17 0.50
C TRP A 47 -3.77 5.22 -0.70
N PHE A 48 -4.50 5.55 -1.76
CA PHE A 48 -4.54 4.71 -2.97
C PHE A 48 -3.22 4.71 -3.74
N PHE A 49 -2.47 5.81 -3.70
CA PHE A 49 -1.23 5.99 -4.45
C PHE A 49 0.03 5.63 -3.65
N LYS A 50 -0.10 5.21 -2.38
CA LYS A 50 1.04 4.94 -1.48
C LYS A 50 2.07 3.94 -2.03
N ASP A 51 1.65 3.00 -2.88
CA ASP A 51 2.55 1.98 -3.47
C ASP A 51 3.36 2.49 -4.67
N ILE A 52 3.07 3.69 -5.17
CA ILE A 52 3.82 4.34 -6.25
C ILE A 52 5.00 5.14 -5.70
N VAL A 53 4.96 5.55 -4.42
CA VAL A 53 5.95 6.44 -3.81
C VAL A 53 7.39 6.02 -4.11
N ASN A 54 7.68 4.71 -4.07
CA ASN A 54 8.96 4.18 -4.50
C ASN A 54 8.82 3.10 -5.58
N LYS A 55 9.91 2.89 -6.32
CA LYS A 55 10.05 1.77 -7.27
C LYS A 55 9.72 0.43 -6.61
N ASP A 56 10.12 0.25 -5.36
CA ASP A 56 9.95 -0.96 -4.59
C ASP A 56 8.58 -1.10 -3.90
N GLY A 57 7.75 -0.05 -3.85
CA GLY A 57 6.43 -0.06 -3.20
C GLY A 57 6.27 1.04 -2.16
N SER A 58 5.34 0.86 -1.23
CA SER A 58 5.07 1.82 -0.16
C SER A 58 6.21 1.96 0.87
N ILE A 59 6.13 3.00 1.69
CA ILE A 59 7.14 3.33 2.72
C ILE A 59 7.31 2.16 3.69
N GLY A 60 6.21 1.59 4.20
CA GLY A 60 6.24 0.45 5.10
C GLY A 60 6.89 -0.79 4.48
N LYS A 61 6.73 -1.00 3.16
CA LYS A 61 7.41 -2.10 2.45
C LYS A 61 8.92 -1.88 2.41
N ASN A 62 9.34 -0.64 2.12
CA ASN A 62 10.76 -0.29 2.09
C ASN A 62 11.41 -0.44 3.47
N ILE A 63 10.74 0.00 4.54
CA ILE A 63 11.19 -0.18 5.94
C ILE A 63 11.40 -1.66 6.28
N LEU A 64 10.50 -2.52 5.83
CA LEU A 64 10.56 -3.96 6.10
C LEU A 64 11.41 -4.74 5.10
N GLY A 65 12.13 -4.06 4.20
CA GLY A 65 13.01 -4.71 3.23
C GLY A 65 12.28 -5.65 2.27
N ILE A 66 11.01 -5.38 1.98
CA ILE A 66 10.22 -6.12 0.98
C ILE A 66 9.92 -5.19 -0.20
N LYS A 67 9.86 -5.78 -1.39
CA LYS A 67 9.57 -5.03 -2.61
C LYS A 67 8.48 -5.69 -3.42
N LEU A 68 7.84 -4.87 -4.24
CA LEU A 68 6.81 -5.30 -5.13
C LEU A 68 7.33 -5.55 -6.54
N LYS A 69 6.98 -6.71 -7.10
CA LYS A 69 7.18 -7.04 -8.50
C LYS A 69 5.87 -7.33 -9.22
N CYS A 70 5.91 -7.13 -10.53
CA CYS A 70 4.87 -7.55 -11.47
C CYS A 70 5.40 -8.70 -12.32
N ASN A 71 4.52 -9.61 -12.74
CA ASN A 71 4.87 -10.69 -13.65
C ASN A 71 5.26 -10.17 -15.05
N ASN A 72 4.62 -9.07 -15.49
CA ASN A 72 4.94 -8.42 -16.76
C ASN A 72 5.69 -7.10 -16.48
N PRO A 73 6.99 -7.00 -16.81
CA PRO A 73 7.84 -5.88 -16.40
C PRO A 73 7.64 -4.58 -17.23
N ASN A 74 6.60 -4.49 -18.05
CA ASN A 74 6.35 -3.30 -18.85
C ASN A 74 6.01 -2.08 -17.95
N SER A 75 6.83 -1.03 -17.98
CA SER A 75 6.88 0.04 -16.97
C SER A 75 5.56 0.79 -16.78
N ARG A 76 4.81 1.03 -17.87
CA ARG A 76 3.50 1.71 -17.81
C ARG A 76 2.44 0.84 -17.13
N PHE A 77 2.47 -0.47 -17.36
CA PHE A 77 1.54 -1.41 -16.71
C PHE A 77 1.87 -1.59 -15.22
N ILE A 78 3.13 -1.48 -14.82
CA ILE A 78 3.53 -1.61 -13.41
C ILE A 78 2.87 -0.54 -12.53
N MET A 79 2.84 0.72 -12.98
CA MET A 79 2.27 1.82 -12.19
C MET A 79 0.75 1.70 -12.05
N VAL A 80 0.06 1.41 -13.15
CA VAL A 80 -1.40 1.20 -13.16
C VAL A 80 -1.77 0.00 -12.29
N ASN A 81 -1.06 -1.12 -12.42
CA ASN A 81 -1.30 -2.32 -11.60
C ASN A 81 -1.07 -2.05 -10.11
N LYS A 82 -0.10 -1.20 -9.73
CA LYS A 82 0.11 -0.78 -8.35
C LYS A 82 -1.09 -0.01 -7.78
N VAL A 83 -1.68 0.91 -8.55
CA VAL A 83 -2.86 1.69 -8.12
C VAL A 83 -4.09 0.81 -8.05
N LEU A 84 -4.38 0.06 -9.12
CA LEU A 84 -5.59 -0.74 -9.21
C LEU A 84 -5.63 -1.82 -8.13
N ARG A 85 -4.47 -2.35 -7.74
CA ARG A 85 -4.38 -3.25 -6.59
C ARG A 85 -4.74 -2.59 -5.26
N ASN A 86 -4.51 -1.29 -5.10
CA ASN A 86 -4.91 -0.61 -3.86
C ASN A 86 -6.41 -0.32 -3.81
N ILE A 87 -7.13 -0.40 -4.92
CA ILE A 87 -8.61 -0.32 -4.90
C ILE A 87 -9.18 -1.51 -4.14
N THR A 88 -8.60 -2.71 -4.29
CA THR A 88 -9.06 -3.90 -3.56
C THR A 88 -8.76 -3.85 -2.05
N LEU A 89 -7.93 -2.90 -1.59
CA LEU A 89 -7.72 -2.65 -0.16
C LEU A 89 -8.94 -2.03 0.55
N LEU A 90 -9.96 -1.58 -0.18
CA LEU A 90 -11.22 -1.15 0.45
C LEU A 90 -11.86 -2.28 1.28
N ILE A 91 -11.67 -3.52 0.85
CA ILE A 91 -12.08 -4.73 1.56
C ILE A 91 -10.90 -5.39 2.29
N TRP A 92 -10.02 -4.57 2.90
CA TRP A 92 -8.80 -5.04 3.57
C TRP A 92 -9.00 -6.18 4.59
N PRO A 93 -10.11 -6.30 5.36
CA PRO A 93 -10.27 -7.44 6.28
C PRO A 93 -10.35 -8.77 5.51
N ILE A 94 -11.03 -8.77 4.38
CA ILE A 94 -11.14 -9.93 3.49
C ILE A 94 -9.79 -10.23 2.85
N GLU A 95 -9.07 -9.20 2.37
CA GLU A 95 -7.74 -9.39 1.81
C GLU A 95 -6.74 -9.93 2.84
N ALA A 96 -6.83 -9.52 4.11
CA ALA A 96 -5.97 -10.01 5.17
C ALA A 96 -6.16 -11.52 5.40
N ILE A 97 -7.41 -11.99 5.45
CA ILE A 97 -7.74 -13.42 5.54
C ILE A 97 -7.15 -14.17 4.34
N LEU A 98 -7.30 -13.63 3.13
CA LEU A 98 -6.77 -14.26 1.92
C LEU A 98 -5.24 -14.32 1.90
N VAL A 99 -4.54 -13.33 2.47
CA VAL A 99 -3.08 -13.39 2.61
C VAL A 99 -2.66 -14.49 3.58
N ILE A 100 -3.39 -14.69 4.67
CA ILE A 100 -3.09 -15.75 5.65
C ILE A 100 -3.30 -17.13 5.00
N LEU A 101 -4.40 -17.32 4.28
CA LEU A 101 -4.76 -18.60 3.65
C LEU A 101 -3.97 -18.90 2.38
N PHE A 102 -3.92 -17.93 1.46
CA PHE A 102 -3.42 -18.11 0.09
C PHE A 102 -2.12 -17.36 -0.19
N LYS A 103 -1.53 -16.69 0.82
CA LYS A 103 -0.24 -16.00 0.69
C LYS A 103 -0.25 -14.83 -0.30
N LYS A 104 -1.43 -14.46 -0.80
CA LYS A 104 -1.69 -13.47 -1.85
C LYS A 104 -2.99 -12.73 -1.57
N ARG A 105 -3.05 -11.46 -1.98
CA ARG A 105 -4.26 -10.62 -1.94
C ARG A 105 -5.09 -10.78 -3.22
N ILE A 106 -6.36 -10.39 -3.19
CA ILE A 106 -7.23 -10.36 -4.38
C ILE A 106 -6.54 -9.58 -5.49
N GLY A 107 -6.08 -8.37 -5.18
CA GLY A 107 -5.40 -7.56 -6.18
C GLY A 107 -4.07 -8.15 -6.68
N ASP A 108 -3.42 -9.07 -5.95
CA ASP A 108 -2.25 -9.78 -6.48
C ASP A 108 -2.65 -10.79 -7.57
N PHE A 109 -3.78 -11.48 -7.37
CA PHE A 109 -4.33 -12.41 -8.35
C PHE A 109 -4.80 -11.68 -9.59
N VAL A 110 -5.54 -10.58 -9.42
CA VAL A 110 -6.13 -9.81 -10.53
C VAL A 110 -5.05 -9.11 -11.35
N PHE A 111 -4.07 -8.48 -10.70
CA PHE A 111 -3.07 -7.64 -11.39
C PHE A 111 -1.71 -8.32 -11.61
N GLY A 112 -1.61 -9.62 -11.31
CA GLY A 112 -0.39 -10.41 -11.55
C GLY A 112 0.84 -9.85 -10.84
N THR A 113 0.68 -9.50 -9.56
CA THR A 113 1.77 -8.92 -8.74
C THR A 113 2.14 -9.82 -7.57
N TYR A 114 3.38 -9.73 -7.11
CA TYR A 114 3.87 -10.48 -5.95
C TYR A 114 4.86 -9.67 -5.13
N VAL A 115 5.06 -10.08 -3.88
CA VAL A 115 5.99 -9.46 -2.94
C VAL A 115 7.17 -10.40 -2.73
N GLU A 116 8.37 -9.86 -2.77
CA GLU A 116 9.61 -10.59 -2.47
C GLU A 116 10.51 -9.77 -1.54
N LYS A 117 11.48 -10.44 -0.89
CA LYS A 117 12.49 -9.75 -0.09
C LYS A 117 13.41 -8.93 -1.00
N LYS A 118 13.77 -7.72 -0.59
CA LYS A 118 14.76 -6.90 -1.28
C LYS A 118 16.13 -7.53 -1.05
N GLN A 119 16.79 -7.95 -2.12
CA GLN A 119 18.20 -8.35 -2.05
C GLN A 119 19.03 -7.10 -1.77
N ILE A 120 19.79 -7.11 -0.67
CA ILE A 120 20.78 -6.11 -0.38
C ILE A 120 22.00 -6.47 -1.24
N THR A 121 22.19 -5.72 -2.32
CA THR A 121 23.45 -5.64 -3.07
C THR A 121 24.25 -4.48 -2.52
#